data_AF-A0A2P7SP74-F1
#
_entry.id   AF-A0A2P7SP74-F1
#
_cell.length_a   1.000
_cell.length_b   1.000
_cell.length_c   1.000
_cell.angle_alpha   90.00
_cell.angle_beta   90.00
_cell.angle_gamma   90.00
#
_symmetry.space_group_name_H-M   'P 1'
#
loop_
_entity.id
_entity.type
_entity.pdbx_description
1 polymer ?
#
loop_
_entity_poly.entity_id
_entity_poly.type
_entity_poly.pdbx_seq_one_letter_code
_entity_poly.pdbx_strand_id
1 'polypeptide(L)'
;MLQGHNPYLVVLSILIAILGGYTGFGLAARIRGTPGLRRRLLLAGATCFLALGIWTMHFVGMLATPTPQGTSYLVLPTVLSFLICALVVGVSLFFVSIGEPSEVRVAAAALLLGAGIVSMHYVGIHGLDGPFRIEHDRSMVLLSILIAVATAYGGLHIFMARHVGRRLALSAIAFGIAVSGMHYTAMHGMHFMPTAEAAHASAGVAVSPQDLSLVVAPLCFLITAGFLLFLVPEPRAPVAPGLSDRTPPSADTIVEGPAFERAWRETSGPRLAASPLGGLGQPRIASVSRLPLEGVGGTLFIDVGDIRSVRADAHYTQIHDGVRERMCLWSISDVEARLDPGLFLRVHRSHIIAIPHVVVMRREGDGAMVELDGPHPHIVPVSRAKMAELRTRLGLARRNMQPPIGKPS
;
A
#
# COMPACT_ATOMS: atom_id res chain seq x y z
N MET A 1 -30.36 3.97 -20.66
CA MET A 1 -29.72 3.31 -19.50
C MET A 1 -30.46 3.55 -18.18
N LEU A 2 -30.66 4.80 -17.71
CA LEU A 2 -31.17 5.07 -16.34
C LEU A 2 -32.66 5.45 -16.22
N GLN A 3 -33.44 5.33 -17.30
CA GLN A 3 -34.85 5.72 -17.29
C GLN A 3 -35.63 4.85 -16.28
N GLY A 4 -36.49 5.48 -15.46
CA GLY A 4 -37.28 4.81 -14.43
C GLY A 4 -36.53 4.40 -13.17
N HIS A 5 -35.21 4.60 -13.09
CA HIS A 5 -34.44 4.29 -11.89
C HIS A 5 -34.61 5.38 -10.82
N ASN A 6 -34.51 5.00 -9.55
CA ASN A 6 -34.42 5.96 -8.46
C ASN A 6 -33.04 6.67 -8.51
N PRO A 7 -32.99 7.98 -8.81
CA PRO A 7 -31.72 8.68 -9.04
C PRO A 7 -30.84 8.73 -7.78
N TYR A 8 -31.44 8.76 -6.58
CA TYR A 8 -30.70 8.81 -5.32
C TYR A 8 -29.95 7.50 -5.07
N LEU A 9 -30.59 6.36 -5.33
CA LEU A 9 -29.95 5.05 -5.20
C LEU A 9 -28.90 4.83 -6.30
N VAL A 10 -29.12 5.34 -7.52
CA VAL A 10 -28.09 5.32 -8.57
C VAL A 10 -26.84 6.07 -8.11
N VAL A 11 -26.98 7.31 -7.65
CA VAL A 11 -25.85 8.10 -7.15
C VAL A 11 -25.19 7.41 -5.95
N LEU A 12 -25.97 6.90 -5.00
CA LEU A 12 -25.45 6.16 -3.84
C LEU A 12 -24.64 4.94 -4.27
N SER A 13 -25.12 4.15 -5.23
CA SER A 13 -24.41 2.97 -5.74
C SER A 13 -23.02 3.34 -6.26
N ILE A 14 -22.94 4.41 -7.06
CA ILE A 14 -21.68 4.90 -7.65
C ILE A 14 -20.75 5.39 -6.53
N LEU A 15 -21.26 6.19 -5.58
CA LEU A 15 -20.47 6.67 -4.45
C LEU A 15 -19.91 5.52 -3.61
N ILE A 16 -20.69 4.50 -3.33
CA ILE A 16 -20.24 3.34 -2.54
C ILE A 16 -19.13 2.57 -3.28
N ALA A 17 -19.23 2.38 -4.59
CA ALA A 17 -18.13 1.79 -5.37
C ALA A 17 -16.86 2.65 -5.32
N ILE A 18 -16.99 3.98 -5.40
CA ILE A 18 -15.85 4.91 -5.30
C ILE A 18 -15.20 4.81 -3.91
N LEU A 19 -15.99 4.83 -2.83
CA LEU A 19 -15.47 4.78 -1.46
C LEU A 19 -14.80 3.43 -1.14
N GLY A 20 -15.41 2.32 -1.58
CA GLY A 20 -14.81 0.98 -1.49
C GLY A 20 -13.52 0.87 -2.28
N GLY A 21 -13.50 1.37 -3.52
CA GLY A 21 -12.32 1.45 -4.36
C GLY A 21 -11.21 2.30 -3.75
N TYR A 22 -11.52 3.49 -3.25
CA TYR A 22 -10.56 4.39 -2.62
C TYR A 22 -9.87 3.74 -1.43
N THR A 23 -10.67 3.16 -0.52
CA THR A 23 -10.15 2.50 0.68
C THR A 23 -9.34 1.26 0.31
N GLY A 24 -9.85 0.44 -0.61
CA GLY A 24 -9.18 -0.77 -1.06
C GLY A 24 -7.84 -0.51 -1.76
N PHE A 25 -7.81 0.41 -2.72
CA PHE A 25 -6.56 0.81 -3.38
C PHE A 25 -5.61 1.57 -2.45
N GLY A 26 -6.14 2.33 -1.51
CA GLY A 26 -5.36 3.00 -0.48
C GLY A 26 -4.64 2.04 0.47
N LEU A 27 -5.31 0.96 0.88
CA LEU A 27 -4.71 -0.14 1.63
C LEU A 27 -3.69 -0.90 0.76
N ALA A 28 -4.01 -1.13 -0.51
CA ALA A 28 -3.14 -1.79 -1.46
C ALA A 28 -1.80 -1.07 -1.67
N ALA A 29 -1.84 0.26 -1.75
CA ALA A 29 -0.64 1.09 -1.92
C ALA A 29 0.39 0.88 -0.78
N ARG A 30 -0.05 0.44 0.41
CA ARG A 30 0.79 0.18 1.59
C ARG A 30 1.32 -1.26 1.68
N ILE A 31 0.93 -2.16 0.78
CA ILE A 31 1.26 -3.61 0.87
C ILE A 31 2.76 -3.87 0.67
N ARG A 32 3.36 -3.34 -0.40
CA ARG A 32 4.75 -3.65 -0.76
C ARG A 32 5.71 -2.85 0.13
N GLY A 33 6.66 -3.54 0.77
CA GLY A 33 7.59 -2.97 1.76
C GLY A 33 7.19 -3.28 3.21
N THR A 34 5.99 -3.82 3.42
CA THR A 34 5.52 -4.26 4.73
C THR A 34 5.78 -5.76 4.92
N PRO A 35 6.57 -6.20 5.92
CA PRO A 35 6.79 -7.62 6.19
C PRO A 35 5.68 -8.25 7.06
N GLY A 36 5.62 -9.58 7.07
CA GLY A 36 4.88 -10.36 8.06
C GLY A 36 3.35 -10.20 8.05
N LEU A 37 2.75 -10.17 9.24
CA LEU A 37 1.30 -10.17 9.46
C LEU A 37 0.62 -8.92 8.88
N ARG A 38 1.26 -7.75 9.00
CA ARG A 38 0.70 -6.48 8.52
C ARG A 38 0.47 -6.51 7.00
N ARG A 39 1.33 -7.18 6.23
CA ARG A 39 1.11 -7.42 4.78
C ARG A 39 -0.18 -8.19 4.51
N ARG A 40 -0.42 -9.26 5.28
CA ARG A 40 -1.62 -10.09 5.13
C ARG A 40 -2.88 -9.30 5.50
N LEU A 41 -2.83 -8.51 6.57
CA LEU A 41 -3.93 -7.65 6.98
C LEU A 41 -4.25 -6.56 5.94
N LEU A 42 -3.22 -5.93 5.35
CA LEU A 42 -3.42 -4.94 4.29
C LEU A 42 -4.03 -5.56 3.02
N LEU A 43 -3.56 -6.75 2.62
CA LEU A 43 -4.12 -7.47 1.47
C LEU A 43 -5.56 -7.92 1.72
N ALA A 44 -5.85 -8.45 2.92
CA ALA A 44 -7.18 -8.83 3.34
C ALA A 44 -8.13 -7.62 3.39
N GLY A 45 -7.68 -6.50 3.95
CA GLY A 45 -8.43 -5.26 3.98
C GLY A 45 -8.69 -4.70 2.59
N ALA A 46 -7.67 -4.65 1.72
CA ALA A 46 -7.83 -4.21 0.34
C ALA A 46 -8.86 -5.07 -0.42
N THR A 47 -8.77 -6.40 -0.27
CA THR A 47 -9.71 -7.36 -0.84
C THR A 47 -11.13 -7.14 -0.32
N CYS A 48 -11.27 -6.99 1.00
CA CYS A 48 -12.54 -6.80 1.67
C CYS A 48 -13.26 -5.53 1.18
N PHE A 49 -12.58 -4.38 1.19
CA PHE A 49 -13.19 -3.11 0.74
C PHE A 49 -13.52 -3.09 -0.75
N LEU A 50 -12.69 -3.69 -1.60
CA LEU A 50 -13.00 -3.82 -3.01
C LEU A 50 -14.20 -4.73 -3.24
N ALA A 51 -14.22 -5.92 -2.64
CA ALA A 51 -15.32 -6.87 -2.80
C ALA A 51 -16.65 -6.33 -2.24
N LEU A 52 -16.63 -5.76 -1.03
CA LEU A 52 -17.80 -5.10 -0.44
C LEU A 52 -18.26 -3.92 -1.27
N GLY A 53 -17.34 -3.09 -1.79
CA GLY A 53 -17.68 -1.97 -2.65
C GLY A 53 -18.39 -2.39 -3.93
N ILE A 54 -17.85 -3.38 -4.65
CA ILE A 54 -18.44 -3.89 -5.91
C ILE A 54 -19.80 -4.54 -5.63
N TRP A 55 -19.89 -5.42 -4.62
CA TRP A 55 -21.13 -6.14 -4.31
C TRP A 55 -22.23 -5.23 -3.75
N THR A 56 -21.88 -4.32 -2.83
CA THR A 56 -22.84 -3.37 -2.25
C THR A 56 -23.33 -2.41 -3.33
N MET A 57 -22.44 -1.91 -4.21
CA MET A 57 -22.85 -1.11 -5.36
C MET A 57 -23.86 -1.85 -6.23
N HIS A 58 -23.59 -3.12 -6.56
CA HIS A 58 -24.48 -3.93 -7.38
C HIS A 58 -25.90 -3.99 -6.79
N PHE A 59 -26.05 -4.34 -5.50
CA PHE A 59 -27.38 -4.47 -4.90
C PHE A 59 -28.06 -3.12 -4.61
N VAL A 60 -27.32 -2.05 -4.31
CA VAL A 60 -27.90 -0.69 -4.30
C VAL A 60 -28.42 -0.33 -5.69
N GLY A 61 -27.70 -0.68 -6.76
CA GLY A 61 -28.13 -0.46 -8.15
C GLY A 61 -29.36 -1.31 -8.53
N MET A 62 -29.43 -2.56 -8.07
CA MET A 62 -30.63 -3.40 -8.21
C MET A 62 -31.84 -2.78 -7.51
N LEU A 63 -31.68 -2.27 -6.28
CA LEU A 63 -32.74 -1.56 -5.55
C LEU A 63 -33.13 -0.24 -6.23
N ALA A 64 -32.23 0.36 -7.01
CA ALA A 64 -32.51 1.55 -7.79
C ALA A 64 -33.36 1.26 -9.04
N THR A 65 -33.39 0.00 -9.50
CA THR A 65 -34.02 -0.41 -10.76
C THR A 65 -35.53 -0.61 -10.57
N PRO A 66 -36.38 -0.14 -11.50
CA PRO A 66 -37.80 -0.44 -11.46
C PRO A 66 -38.02 -1.93 -11.78
N THR A 67 -38.49 -2.69 -10.80
CA THR A 67 -38.82 -4.11 -10.95
C THR A 67 -40.33 -4.35 -10.88
N PRO A 68 -40.84 -5.45 -11.47
CA PRO A 68 -42.25 -5.82 -11.35
C PRO A 68 -42.72 -5.98 -9.89
N GLN A 69 -44.02 -5.83 -9.66
CA GLN A 69 -44.58 -6.10 -8.34
C GLN A 69 -44.39 -7.57 -7.96
N GLY A 70 -44.07 -7.82 -6.70
CA GLY A 70 -43.80 -9.17 -6.20
C GLY A 70 -42.38 -9.68 -6.44
N THR A 71 -41.46 -8.83 -6.93
CA THR A 71 -40.03 -9.19 -6.99
C THR A 71 -39.43 -9.38 -5.60
N SER A 72 -38.75 -10.50 -5.41
CA SER A 72 -37.96 -10.82 -4.22
C SER A 72 -36.54 -11.27 -4.62
N TYR A 73 -35.65 -11.41 -3.64
CA TYR A 73 -34.27 -11.82 -3.84
C TYR A 73 -34.00 -13.13 -3.12
N LEU A 74 -33.59 -14.16 -3.85
CA LEU A 74 -33.16 -15.43 -3.27
C LEU A 74 -31.87 -15.22 -2.47
N VAL A 75 -31.85 -15.71 -1.23
CA VAL A 75 -30.73 -15.54 -0.31
C VAL A 75 -29.49 -16.29 -0.81
N LEU A 76 -29.64 -17.51 -1.32
CA LEU A 76 -28.51 -18.34 -1.74
C LEU A 76 -27.72 -17.71 -2.92
N PRO A 77 -28.33 -17.31 -4.05
CA PRO A 77 -27.61 -16.59 -5.11
C PRO A 77 -27.01 -15.27 -4.62
N THR A 78 -27.70 -14.55 -3.73
CA THR A 78 -27.22 -13.28 -3.17
C THR A 78 -25.94 -13.46 -2.35
N VAL A 79 -25.87 -14.48 -1.50
CA VAL A 79 -24.66 -14.83 -0.73
C VAL A 79 -23.57 -15.40 -1.65
N LEU A 80 -23.94 -16.28 -2.58
CA LEU A 80 -22.99 -16.89 -3.50
C LEU A 80 -22.31 -15.84 -4.39
N SER A 81 -23.06 -14.84 -4.86
CA SER A 81 -22.51 -13.74 -5.65
C SER A 81 -21.46 -12.94 -4.86
N PHE A 82 -21.69 -12.68 -3.56
CA PHE A 82 -20.70 -12.07 -2.68
C PHE A 82 -19.44 -12.92 -2.56
N LEU A 83 -19.60 -14.22 -2.30
CA LEU A 83 -18.48 -15.15 -2.12
C LEU A 83 -17.63 -15.25 -3.39
N ILE A 84 -18.27 -15.31 -4.56
CA ILE A 84 -17.58 -15.29 -5.87
C ILE A 84 -16.74 -14.02 -5.99
N CYS A 85 -17.32 -12.85 -5.71
CA CYS A 85 -16.59 -11.58 -5.79
C CYS A 85 -15.42 -11.52 -4.81
N ALA A 86 -15.65 -11.86 -3.53
CA ALA A 86 -14.62 -11.81 -2.50
C ALA A 86 -13.44 -12.74 -2.82
N LEU A 87 -13.74 -13.97 -3.25
CA LEU A 87 -12.74 -14.96 -3.63
C LEU A 87 -11.92 -14.49 -4.84
N VAL A 88 -12.59 -14.09 -5.91
CA VAL A 88 -11.93 -13.75 -7.17
C VAL A 88 -11.13 -12.45 -7.07
N VAL A 89 -11.65 -11.43 -6.36
CA VAL A 89 -10.88 -10.22 -6.03
C VAL A 89 -9.63 -10.61 -5.22
N GLY A 90 -9.80 -11.40 -4.17
CA GLY A 90 -8.69 -11.80 -3.29
C GLY A 90 -7.59 -12.57 -4.02
N VAL A 91 -7.97 -13.58 -4.82
CA VAL A 91 -7.03 -14.39 -5.62
C VAL A 91 -6.29 -13.51 -6.63
N SER A 92 -7.00 -12.61 -7.33
CA SER A 92 -6.40 -11.74 -8.34
C SER A 92 -5.38 -10.76 -7.73
N LEU A 93 -5.74 -10.13 -6.60
CA LEU A 93 -4.82 -9.24 -5.88
C LEU A 93 -3.64 -10.01 -5.29
N PHE A 94 -3.89 -11.18 -4.70
CA PHE A 94 -2.83 -12.04 -4.17
C PHE A 94 -1.81 -12.39 -5.27
N PHE A 95 -2.28 -12.84 -6.43
CA PHE A 95 -1.43 -13.25 -7.54
C PHE A 95 -0.55 -12.10 -8.08
N VAL A 96 -1.10 -10.90 -8.19
CA VAL A 96 -0.36 -9.69 -8.61
C VAL A 96 0.57 -9.17 -7.51
N SER A 97 0.30 -9.49 -6.24
CA SER A 97 1.13 -9.06 -5.09
C SER A 97 2.42 -9.87 -4.90
N ILE A 98 2.62 -10.97 -5.63
CA ILE A 98 3.79 -11.86 -5.47
C ILE A 98 4.93 -11.44 -6.40
N GLY A 99 5.96 -10.77 -5.88
CA GLY A 99 7.10 -10.34 -6.70
C GLY A 99 6.72 -9.31 -7.77
N GLU A 100 7.47 -9.27 -8.87
CA GLU A 100 7.18 -8.38 -10.00
C GLU A 100 6.32 -9.10 -11.05
N PRO A 101 5.07 -8.65 -11.28
CA PRO A 101 4.21 -9.28 -12.26
C PRO A 101 4.64 -8.94 -13.68
N SER A 102 4.80 -9.98 -14.50
CA SER A 102 4.85 -9.83 -15.94
C SER A 102 3.48 -9.37 -16.47
N GLU A 103 3.47 -8.68 -17.61
CA GLU A 103 2.24 -8.23 -18.26
C GLU A 103 1.26 -9.36 -18.54
N VAL A 104 1.75 -10.55 -18.92
CA VAL A 104 0.92 -11.75 -19.11
C VAL A 104 0.21 -12.14 -17.81
N ARG A 105 0.91 -12.04 -16.67
CA ARG A 105 0.33 -12.35 -15.36
C ARG A 105 -0.73 -11.34 -14.96
N VAL A 106 -0.52 -10.06 -15.27
CA VAL A 106 -1.51 -9.00 -15.05
C VAL A 106 -2.74 -9.23 -15.93
N ALA A 107 -2.55 -9.55 -17.20
CA ALA A 107 -3.64 -9.86 -18.13
C ALA A 107 -4.45 -11.09 -17.66
N ALA A 108 -3.79 -12.17 -17.25
CA ALA A 108 -4.46 -13.35 -16.72
C ALA A 108 -5.25 -13.05 -15.43
N ALA A 109 -4.66 -12.28 -14.51
CA ALA A 109 -5.34 -11.84 -13.29
C ALA A 109 -6.53 -10.90 -13.60
N ALA A 110 -6.41 -10.04 -14.62
CA ALA A 110 -7.50 -9.16 -15.06
C ALA A 110 -8.65 -9.94 -15.67
N LEU A 111 -8.36 -10.97 -16.48
CA LEU A 111 -9.38 -11.87 -17.03
C LEU A 111 -10.11 -12.64 -15.92
N LEU A 112 -9.36 -13.17 -14.95
CA LEU A 112 -9.94 -13.83 -13.78
C LEU A 112 -10.84 -12.87 -12.99
N LEU A 113 -10.32 -11.68 -12.68
CA LEU A 113 -11.06 -10.64 -11.95
C LEU A 113 -12.32 -10.19 -12.70
N GLY A 114 -12.20 -9.94 -14.00
CA GLY A 114 -13.32 -9.56 -14.86
C GLY A 114 -14.38 -10.66 -14.91
N ALA A 115 -13.98 -11.93 -15.05
CA ALA A 115 -14.89 -13.08 -15.00
C ALA A 115 -15.61 -13.18 -13.66
N GLY A 116 -14.93 -12.94 -12.53
CA GLY A 116 -15.57 -12.91 -11.21
C GLY A 116 -16.56 -11.76 -11.04
N ILE A 117 -16.23 -10.56 -11.55
CA ILE A 117 -17.12 -9.39 -11.50
C ILE A 117 -18.41 -9.66 -12.32
N VAL A 118 -18.27 -10.18 -13.53
CA VAL A 118 -19.39 -10.61 -14.39
C VAL A 118 -20.19 -11.71 -13.71
N SER A 119 -19.53 -12.72 -13.16
CA SER A 119 -20.20 -13.85 -12.51
C SER A 119 -21.00 -13.40 -11.29
N MET A 120 -20.40 -12.59 -10.41
CA MET A 120 -21.13 -12.00 -9.29
C MET A 120 -22.35 -11.23 -9.77
N HIS A 121 -22.20 -10.41 -10.81
CA HIS A 121 -23.27 -9.59 -11.33
C HIS A 121 -24.46 -10.41 -11.86
N TYR A 122 -24.22 -11.39 -12.74
CA TYR A 122 -25.30 -12.20 -13.30
C TYR A 122 -25.86 -13.22 -12.30
N VAL A 123 -25.05 -13.78 -11.40
CA VAL A 123 -25.58 -14.60 -10.29
C VAL A 123 -26.48 -13.76 -9.37
N GLY A 124 -26.14 -12.48 -9.14
CA GLY A 124 -26.99 -11.54 -8.41
C GLY A 124 -28.32 -11.26 -9.13
N ILE A 125 -28.29 -11.01 -10.44
CA ILE A 125 -29.51 -10.81 -11.25
C ILE A 125 -30.38 -12.07 -11.27
N HIS A 126 -29.80 -13.24 -11.51
CA HIS A 126 -30.52 -14.51 -11.52
C HIS A 126 -30.99 -14.95 -10.12
N GLY A 127 -30.65 -14.19 -9.07
CA GLY A 127 -31.25 -14.30 -7.75
C GLY A 127 -32.60 -13.61 -7.63
N LEU A 128 -33.04 -12.82 -8.61
CA LEU A 128 -34.37 -12.24 -8.63
C LEU A 128 -35.43 -13.32 -8.85
N ASP A 129 -36.48 -13.29 -8.02
CA ASP A 129 -37.62 -14.19 -8.11
C ASP A 129 -38.93 -13.39 -8.17
N GLY A 130 -39.90 -13.89 -8.94
CA GLY A 130 -41.20 -13.25 -9.13
C GLY A 130 -41.93 -13.76 -10.37
N PRO A 131 -43.09 -13.17 -10.72
CA PRO A 131 -43.95 -13.62 -11.83
C PRO A 131 -43.42 -13.17 -13.21
N PHE A 132 -42.14 -13.37 -13.44
CA PHE A 132 -41.46 -13.00 -14.68
C PHE A 132 -40.29 -13.93 -14.95
N ARG A 133 -39.89 -14.01 -16.22
CA ARG A 133 -38.58 -14.52 -16.63
C ARG A 133 -37.70 -13.37 -17.06
N ILE A 134 -36.40 -13.53 -16.90
CA ILE A 134 -35.39 -12.53 -17.27
C ILE A 134 -34.80 -12.92 -18.63
N GLU A 135 -34.88 -12.02 -19.60
CA GLU A 135 -34.22 -12.14 -20.90
C GLU A 135 -33.11 -11.09 -21.02
N HIS A 136 -32.00 -11.48 -21.64
CA HIS A 136 -30.82 -10.62 -21.81
C HIS A 136 -30.51 -10.39 -23.29
N ASP A 137 -30.31 -9.12 -23.66
CA ASP A 137 -29.71 -8.76 -24.93
C ASP A 137 -28.24 -9.19 -24.96
N ARG A 138 -27.91 -10.10 -25.89
CA ARG A 138 -26.55 -10.65 -26.05
C ARG A 138 -25.49 -9.56 -26.29
N SER A 139 -25.84 -8.48 -26.98
CA SER A 139 -24.92 -7.39 -27.30
C SER A 139 -24.53 -6.60 -26.03
N MET A 140 -25.49 -6.33 -25.16
CA MET A 140 -25.28 -5.66 -23.88
C MET A 140 -24.56 -6.56 -22.86
N VAL A 141 -24.81 -7.87 -22.92
CA VAL A 141 -24.04 -8.85 -22.14
C VAL A 141 -22.58 -8.85 -22.56
N LEU A 142 -22.29 -8.93 -23.86
CA LEU A 142 -20.92 -8.85 -24.39
C LEU A 142 -20.25 -7.52 -24.01
N LEU A 143 -20.96 -6.40 -24.15
CA LEU A 143 -20.43 -5.09 -23.80
C LEU A 143 -20.11 -4.98 -22.30
N SER A 144 -21.00 -5.46 -21.42
CA SER A 144 -20.73 -5.47 -19.99
C SER A 144 -19.55 -6.37 -19.61
N ILE A 145 -19.37 -7.51 -20.27
CA ILE A 145 -18.18 -8.37 -20.10
C ILE A 145 -16.91 -7.61 -20.49
N LEU A 146 -16.90 -6.92 -21.64
CA LEU A 146 -15.75 -6.14 -22.08
C LEU A 146 -15.42 -5.00 -21.09
N ILE A 147 -16.44 -4.29 -20.60
CA ILE A 147 -16.27 -3.25 -19.58
C ILE A 147 -15.72 -3.87 -18.29
N ALA A 148 -16.20 -5.03 -17.87
CA ALA A 148 -15.71 -5.71 -16.66
C ALA A 148 -14.23 -6.08 -16.77
N VAL A 149 -13.80 -6.64 -17.91
CA VAL A 149 -12.39 -7.00 -18.15
C VAL A 149 -11.52 -5.73 -18.21
N ALA A 150 -11.96 -4.68 -18.89
CA ALA A 150 -11.24 -3.41 -18.94
C ALA A 150 -11.12 -2.77 -17.54
N THR A 151 -12.20 -2.81 -16.77
CA THR A 151 -12.24 -2.31 -15.38
C THR A 151 -11.30 -3.11 -14.48
N ALA A 152 -11.28 -4.43 -14.61
CA ALA A 152 -10.38 -5.32 -13.89
C ALA A 152 -8.91 -5.03 -14.24
N TYR A 153 -8.58 -4.90 -15.52
CA TYR A 153 -7.24 -4.58 -15.99
C TYR A 153 -6.78 -3.21 -15.46
N GLY A 154 -7.61 -2.18 -15.60
CA GLY A 154 -7.34 -0.84 -15.06
C GLY A 154 -7.19 -0.84 -13.54
N GLY A 155 -8.05 -1.56 -12.81
CA GLY A 155 -8.00 -1.70 -11.36
C GLY A 155 -6.71 -2.36 -10.86
N LEU A 156 -6.21 -3.38 -11.57
CA LEU A 156 -4.93 -4.00 -11.26
C LEU A 156 -3.75 -3.05 -11.55
N HIS A 157 -3.82 -2.25 -12.61
CA HIS A 157 -2.82 -1.20 -12.86
C HIS A 157 -2.83 -0.13 -11.78
N ILE A 158 -4.00 0.32 -11.33
CA ILE A 158 -4.15 1.25 -10.19
C ILE A 158 -3.54 0.65 -8.93
N PHE A 159 -3.82 -0.63 -8.65
CA PHE A 159 -3.26 -1.37 -7.53
C PHE A 159 -1.72 -1.38 -7.57
N MET A 160 -1.13 -1.65 -8.74
CA MET A 160 0.32 -1.69 -8.92
C MET A 160 0.97 -0.30 -8.91
N ALA A 161 0.28 0.73 -9.40
CA ALA A 161 0.78 2.10 -9.47
C ALA A 161 0.88 2.78 -8.09
N ARG A 162 0.27 2.18 -7.04
CA ARG A 162 0.32 2.65 -5.65
C ARG A 162 0.00 4.14 -5.50
N HIS A 163 -1.04 4.59 -6.19
CA HIS A 163 -1.44 5.99 -6.16
C HIS A 163 -1.76 6.48 -4.74
N VAL A 164 -1.38 7.72 -4.44
CA VAL A 164 -1.65 8.41 -3.16
C VAL A 164 -2.26 9.79 -3.40
N GLY A 165 -2.96 10.32 -2.40
CA GLY A 165 -3.57 11.66 -2.46
C GLY A 165 -4.51 11.82 -3.65
N ARG A 166 -4.34 12.89 -4.43
CA ARG A 166 -5.20 13.22 -5.58
C ARG A 166 -5.25 12.11 -6.64
N ARG A 167 -4.14 11.42 -6.91
CA ARG A 167 -4.13 10.33 -7.90
C ARG A 167 -4.96 9.13 -7.45
N LEU A 168 -4.95 8.83 -6.15
CA LEU A 168 -5.80 7.77 -5.57
C LEU A 168 -7.27 8.13 -5.72
N ALA A 169 -7.64 9.38 -5.41
CA ALA A 169 -9.02 9.87 -5.57
C ALA A 169 -9.50 9.72 -7.02
N LEU A 170 -8.72 10.18 -8.01
CA LEU A 170 -9.07 10.05 -9.42
C LEU A 170 -9.19 8.59 -9.86
N SER A 171 -8.31 7.72 -9.38
CA SER A 171 -8.33 6.28 -9.68
C SER A 171 -9.56 5.59 -9.11
N ALA A 172 -9.94 5.94 -7.88
CA ALA A 172 -11.14 5.43 -7.23
C ALA A 172 -12.43 5.91 -7.92
N ILE A 173 -12.47 7.17 -8.35
CA ILE A 173 -13.58 7.72 -9.14
C ILE A 173 -13.71 6.97 -10.46
N ALA A 174 -12.60 6.82 -11.21
CA ALA A 174 -12.60 6.09 -12.47
C ALA A 174 -13.04 4.64 -12.29
N PHE A 175 -12.54 3.96 -11.26
CA PHE A 175 -12.94 2.60 -10.91
C PHE A 175 -14.44 2.51 -10.59
N GLY A 176 -14.96 3.38 -9.71
CA GLY A 176 -16.36 3.36 -9.32
C GLY A 176 -17.30 3.61 -10.51
N ILE A 177 -16.97 4.59 -11.37
CA ILE A 177 -17.71 4.85 -12.62
C ILE A 177 -17.66 3.62 -13.53
N ALA A 178 -16.52 2.96 -13.68
CA ALA A 178 -16.37 1.82 -14.58
C ALA A 178 -17.13 0.59 -14.10
N VAL A 179 -17.05 0.24 -12.80
CA VAL A 179 -17.81 -0.89 -12.23
C VAL A 179 -19.32 -0.60 -12.28
N SER A 180 -19.76 0.62 -11.94
CA SER A 180 -21.17 1.00 -12.08
C SER A 180 -21.61 1.03 -13.55
N GLY A 181 -20.74 1.48 -14.46
CA GLY A 181 -20.99 1.46 -15.90
C GLY A 181 -21.21 0.06 -16.43
N MET A 182 -20.41 -0.92 -15.97
CA MET A 182 -20.63 -2.34 -16.27
C MET A 182 -22.03 -2.78 -15.83
N HIS A 183 -22.39 -2.49 -14.57
CA HIS A 183 -23.69 -2.85 -14.00
C HIS A 183 -24.85 -2.26 -14.79
N TYR A 184 -24.88 -0.94 -14.98
CA TYR A 184 -26.00 -0.29 -15.68
C TYR A 184 -26.06 -0.62 -17.18
N THR A 185 -24.93 -1.00 -17.80
CA THR A 185 -24.93 -1.52 -19.17
C THR A 185 -25.63 -2.88 -19.24
N ALA A 186 -25.31 -3.79 -18.32
CA ALA A 186 -25.96 -5.10 -18.26
C ALA A 186 -27.46 -4.98 -17.91
N MET A 187 -27.81 -4.11 -16.96
CA MET A 187 -29.21 -3.83 -16.61
C MET A 187 -29.99 -3.22 -17.77
N HIS A 188 -29.35 -2.39 -18.60
CA HIS A 188 -30.00 -1.81 -19.78
C HIS A 188 -30.41 -2.87 -20.80
N GLY A 189 -29.67 -3.97 -20.91
CA GLY A 189 -30.00 -5.12 -21.75
C GLY A 189 -30.85 -6.19 -21.06
N MET A 190 -31.38 -5.94 -19.87
CA MET A 190 -32.20 -6.88 -19.12
C MET A 190 -33.69 -6.55 -19.29
N HIS A 191 -34.49 -7.54 -19.64
CA HIS A 191 -35.93 -7.39 -19.84
C HIS A 191 -36.72 -8.40 -19.01
N PHE A 192 -37.76 -7.91 -18.32
CA PHE A 192 -38.70 -8.74 -17.59
C PHE A 192 -39.87 -9.14 -18.50
N MET A 193 -39.99 -10.44 -18.78
CA MET A 193 -41.10 -11.00 -19.55
C MET A 193 -42.10 -11.65 -18.59
N PRO A 194 -43.38 -11.22 -18.55
CA PRO A 194 -44.38 -11.84 -17.70
C PRO A 194 -44.54 -13.33 -17.99
N THR A 195 -44.67 -14.15 -16.94
CA THR A 195 -44.98 -15.58 -17.08
C THR A 195 -46.48 -15.81 -16.86
N ALA A 196 -47.15 -16.45 -17.83
CA ALA A 196 -48.60 -16.68 -17.82
C ALA A 196 -49.05 -17.78 -16.84
N GLU A 197 -48.13 -18.66 -16.46
CA GLU A 197 -48.36 -19.68 -15.43
C GLU A 197 -47.75 -19.21 -14.12
N ALA A 198 -48.44 -19.48 -13.01
CA ALA A 198 -47.87 -19.40 -11.68
C ALA A 198 -46.69 -20.39 -11.61
N ALA A 199 -45.53 -19.94 -12.08
CA ALA A 199 -44.27 -20.64 -11.92
C ALA A 199 -44.18 -20.98 -10.43
N HIS A 200 -44.04 -22.28 -10.14
CA HIS A 200 -44.02 -22.81 -8.79
C HIS A 200 -43.15 -21.90 -7.92
N ALA A 201 -43.72 -21.40 -6.82
CA ALA A 201 -43.00 -20.56 -5.87
C ALA A 201 -41.60 -21.13 -5.67
N SER A 202 -40.58 -20.35 -6.00
CA SER A 202 -39.20 -20.81 -5.95
C SER A 202 -38.95 -21.45 -4.57
N ALA A 203 -38.47 -22.69 -4.56
CA ALA A 203 -38.31 -23.48 -3.33
C ALA A 203 -37.13 -23.02 -2.45
N GLY A 204 -36.83 -21.72 -2.46
CA GLY A 204 -35.69 -21.11 -1.78
C GLY A 204 -36.11 -20.00 -0.81
N VAL A 205 -35.27 -19.75 0.18
CA VAL A 205 -35.46 -18.60 1.09
C VAL A 205 -35.27 -17.33 0.27
N ALA A 206 -36.32 -16.52 0.19
CA ALA A 206 -36.32 -15.22 -0.48
C ALA A 206 -36.50 -14.08 0.53
N VAL A 207 -35.95 -12.92 0.21
CA VAL A 207 -36.09 -11.69 1.01
C VAL A 207 -36.72 -10.58 0.17
N SER A 208 -37.52 -9.75 0.81
CA SER A 208 -38.12 -8.59 0.15
C SER A 208 -37.05 -7.52 -0.18
N PRO A 209 -37.33 -6.60 -1.12
CA PRO A 209 -36.46 -5.44 -1.34
C PRO A 209 -36.20 -4.62 -0.07
N GLN A 210 -37.20 -4.52 0.83
CA GLN A 210 -37.07 -3.85 2.12
C GLN A 210 -36.05 -4.58 3.01
N ASP A 211 -36.15 -5.89 3.15
CA ASP A 211 -35.23 -6.68 3.97
C ASP A 211 -33.80 -6.64 3.41
N LEU A 212 -33.65 -6.72 2.08
CA LEU A 212 -32.35 -6.56 1.44
C LEU A 212 -31.77 -5.16 1.72
N SER A 213 -32.59 -4.11 1.73
CA SER A 213 -32.12 -2.77 2.08
C SER A 213 -31.59 -2.67 3.52
N LEU A 214 -32.18 -3.44 4.46
CA LEU A 214 -31.69 -3.54 5.84
C LEU A 214 -30.32 -4.23 5.94
N VAL A 215 -29.96 -5.07 4.97
CA VAL A 215 -28.63 -5.69 4.88
C VAL A 215 -27.62 -4.74 4.21
N VAL A 216 -28.03 -4.10 3.12
CA VAL A 216 -27.15 -3.24 2.32
C VAL A 216 -26.84 -1.91 3.02
N ALA A 217 -27.78 -1.34 3.78
CA ALA A 217 -27.56 -0.06 4.48
C ALA A 217 -26.41 -0.10 5.52
N PRO A 218 -26.31 -1.11 6.41
CA PRO A 218 -25.15 -1.29 7.27
C PRO A 218 -23.84 -1.44 6.49
N LEU A 219 -23.84 -2.12 5.35
CA LEU A 219 -22.64 -2.26 4.52
C LEU A 219 -22.22 -0.92 3.91
N CYS A 220 -23.16 -0.11 3.44
CA CYS A 220 -22.89 1.27 3.02
C CYS A 220 -22.27 2.10 4.13
N PHE A 221 -22.80 1.97 5.36
CA PHE A 221 -22.24 2.63 6.54
C PHE A 221 -20.83 2.15 6.85
N LEU A 222 -20.57 0.84 6.83
CA LEU A 222 -19.25 0.26 7.07
C LEU A 222 -18.20 0.68 6.03
N ILE A 223 -18.59 0.73 4.75
CA ILE A 223 -17.71 1.23 3.68
C ILE A 223 -17.38 2.70 3.91
N THR A 224 -18.36 3.51 4.26
CA THR A 224 -18.18 4.94 4.55
C THR A 224 -17.31 5.15 5.79
N ALA A 225 -17.58 4.42 6.87
CA ALA A 225 -16.78 4.47 8.10
C ALA A 225 -15.33 4.04 7.83
N GLY A 226 -15.12 2.98 7.06
CA GLY A 226 -13.79 2.53 6.65
C GLY A 226 -13.03 3.55 5.82
N PHE A 227 -13.71 4.24 4.90
CA PHE A 227 -13.15 5.36 4.16
C PHE A 227 -12.73 6.51 5.09
N LEU A 228 -13.62 6.91 6.01
CA LEU A 228 -13.32 7.99 6.97
C LEU A 228 -12.15 7.61 7.88
N LEU A 229 -12.11 6.37 8.38
CA LEU A 229 -10.99 5.84 9.17
C LEU A 229 -9.69 5.83 8.38
N PHE A 230 -9.74 5.49 7.08
CA PHE A 230 -8.56 5.53 6.23
C PHE A 230 -8.02 6.95 6.01
N LEU A 231 -8.88 7.97 6.06
CA LEU A 231 -8.48 9.37 5.98
C LEU A 231 -7.84 9.90 7.27
N VAL A 232 -8.05 9.24 8.41
CA VAL A 232 -7.43 9.65 9.67
C VAL A 232 -5.90 9.55 9.51
N PRO A 233 -5.15 10.67 9.63
CA PRO A 233 -3.70 10.63 9.58
C PRO A 233 -3.18 9.78 10.74
N GLU A 234 -2.24 8.87 10.48
CA GLU A 234 -1.53 8.21 11.57
C GLU A 234 -0.86 9.30 12.42
N PRO A 235 -1.07 9.32 13.76
CA PRO A 235 -0.36 10.24 14.63
C PRO A 235 1.13 10.11 14.32
N ARG A 236 1.78 11.21 13.92
CA ARG A 236 3.24 11.24 13.90
C ARG A 236 3.67 10.81 15.28
N ALA A 237 4.37 9.69 15.39
CA ALA A 237 4.96 9.27 16.65
C ALA A 237 5.63 10.50 17.26
N PRO A 238 5.33 10.88 18.52
CA PRO A 238 5.98 12.02 19.15
C PRO A 238 7.48 11.82 18.98
N VAL A 239 8.13 12.76 18.29
CA VAL A 239 9.57 12.88 18.43
C VAL A 239 9.75 13.17 19.91
N ALA A 240 10.28 12.19 20.65
CA ALA A 240 10.54 12.35 22.07
C ALA A 240 11.22 13.71 22.27
N PRO A 241 10.66 14.61 23.10
CA PRO A 241 11.33 15.85 23.46
C PRO A 241 12.74 15.50 23.93
N GLY A 242 13.72 16.27 23.44
CA GLY A 242 15.13 15.92 23.49
C GLY A 242 15.61 15.37 24.83
N LEU A 243 16.39 14.30 24.74
CA LEU A 243 17.34 13.86 25.79
C LEU A 243 18.52 14.84 25.93
N SER A 244 18.34 16.13 25.63
CA SER A 244 19.40 17.14 25.72
C SER A 244 19.47 17.84 27.07
N ASP A 245 18.66 17.43 28.07
CA ASP A 245 18.68 18.05 29.40
C ASP A 245 18.61 17.06 30.56
N ARG A 246 19.10 15.83 30.35
CA ARG A 246 19.43 14.95 31.47
C ARG A 246 20.91 15.10 31.77
N THR A 247 21.22 15.89 32.80
CA THR A 247 22.47 15.80 33.55
C THR A 247 22.76 14.32 33.81
N PRO A 248 23.95 13.79 33.47
CA PRO A 248 24.25 12.39 33.68
C PRO A 248 24.08 12.06 35.17
N PRO A 249 23.39 10.98 35.54
CA PRO A 249 23.37 10.52 36.92
C PRO A 249 24.81 10.20 37.33
N SER A 250 25.21 10.69 38.51
CA SER A 250 26.46 10.34 39.18
C SER A 250 26.59 8.82 39.28
N ALA A 251 27.82 8.33 39.12
CA ALA A 251 28.19 6.93 38.91
C ALA A 251 27.94 5.97 40.09
N ASP A 252 26.99 6.25 40.97
CA ASP A 252 26.73 5.45 42.19
C ASP A 252 25.25 5.03 42.28
N THR A 253 24.76 4.29 41.29
CA THR A 253 23.56 3.46 41.51
C THR A 253 23.59 2.24 40.60
N ILE A 254 24.07 1.13 41.14
CA ILE A 254 23.87 -0.21 40.56
C ILE A 254 22.39 -0.55 40.75
N VAL A 255 21.60 -0.46 39.67
CA VAL A 255 20.25 -1.04 39.63
C VAL A 255 20.35 -2.33 38.83
N GLU A 256 20.13 -3.46 39.52
CA GLU A 256 20.13 -4.79 38.92
C GLU A 256 18.99 -4.93 37.90
N GLY A 257 19.35 -5.19 36.63
CA GLY A 257 18.44 -5.55 35.56
C GLY A 257 18.20 -7.07 35.47
N PRO A 258 17.09 -7.52 34.84
CA PRO A 258 16.66 -8.92 34.86
C PRO A 258 17.61 -9.85 34.06
N ALA A 259 17.58 -11.12 34.44
CA ALA A 259 18.55 -12.20 34.18
C ALA A 259 18.93 -12.54 32.71
N PHE A 260 18.44 -11.81 31.71
CA PHE A 260 18.70 -12.11 30.30
C PHE A 260 20.08 -11.60 29.81
N GLU A 261 20.67 -10.59 30.46
CA GLU A 261 22.00 -10.04 30.10
C GLU A 261 23.19 -10.91 30.55
N ARG A 262 22.99 -11.87 31.46
CA ARG A 262 24.07 -12.72 31.96
C ARG A 262 24.56 -13.74 30.93
N ALA A 263 23.67 -14.23 30.05
CA ALA A 263 24.01 -15.28 29.09
C ALA A 263 24.98 -14.83 27.98
N TRP A 264 25.07 -13.52 27.71
CA TRP A 264 25.94 -13.00 26.64
C TRP A 264 27.37 -12.66 27.10
N ARG A 265 27.62 -12.60 28.42
CA ARG A 265 28.94 -12.24 28.95
C ARG A 265 29.92 -13.42 29.08
N GLU A 266 29.46 -14.66 28.95
CA GLU A 266 30.30 -15.84 29.22
C GLU A 266 31.05 -16.39 27.99
N THR A 267 30.83 -15.87 26.77
CA THR A 267 31.43 -16.44 25.55
C THR A 267 32.57 -15.63 24.91
N SER A 268 33.15 -14.67 25.62
CA SER A 268 34.33 -13.94 25.12
C SER A 268 35.60 -14.39 25.83
N GLY A 269 36.52 -15.00 25.06
CA GLY A 269 37.80 -15.58 25.48
C GLY A 269 38.81 -14.61 26.14
N PRO A 270 40.05 -15.08 26.39
CA PRO A 270 40.91 -14.58 27.47
C PRO A 270 41.24 -13.09 27.35
N ARG A 271 40.96 -12.34 28.42
CA ARG A 271 41.40 -10.96 28.59
C ARG A 271 42.91 -10.94 28.83
N LEU A 272 43.67 -10.46 27.85
CA LEU A 272 45.04 -10.00 28.09
C LEU A 272 44.97 -8.75 28.99
N ALA A 273 45.62 -8.86 30.15
CA ALA A 273 45.70 -7.81 31.15
C ALA A 273 46.40 -6.57 30.59
N ALA A 274 45.80 -5.39 30.79
CA ALA A 274 46.41 -4.11 30.46
C ALA A 274 47.30 -3.63 31.61
N SER A 275 48.56 -3.32 31.30
CA SER A 275 49.41 -2.48 32.15
C SER A 275 49.03 -1.00 31.97
N PRO A 276 49.18 -0.14 33.00
CA PRO A 276 48.74 1.25 32.92
C PRO A 276 49.83 2.12 32.32
N LEU A 277 49.50 2.99 31.35
CA LEU A 277 50.32 4.16 31.02
C LEU A 277 49.53 5.16 30.15
N GLY A 278 49.44 6.39 30.66
CA GLY A 278 49.47 7.64 29.87
C GLY A 278 48.23 7.99 29.05
N GLY A 279 47.55 9.07 29.43
CA GLY A 279 46.38 9.58 28.73
C GLY A 279 46.62 9.95 27.26
N LEU A 280 45.55 9.81 26.45
CA LEU A 280 45.22 10.56 25.24
C LEU A 280 43.97 9.93 24.59
N GLY A 281 42.89 10.70 24.43
CA GLY A 281 41.78 10.42 23.50
C GLY A 281 40.67 9.49 23.99
N GLN A 282 39.41 9.90 23.79
CA GLN A 282 38.26 8.99 23.82
C GLN A 282 38.53 7.78 22.90
N PRO A 283 38.16 6.55 23.28
CA PRO A 283 38.34 5.39 22.41
C PRO A 283 37.52 5.60 21.14
N ARG A 284 38.20 5.79 20.00
CA ARG A 284 37.55 5.74 18.68
C ARG A 284 36.96 4.34 18.53
N ILE A 285 35.64 4.25 18.42
CA ILE A 285 34.96 3.02 18.04
C ILE A 285 35.53 2.61 16.69
N ALA A 286 36.14 1.43 16.61
CA ALA A 286 36.74 0.93 15.38
C ALA A 286 35.65 0.79 14.29
N SER A 287 35.95 1.24 13.08
CA SER A 287 35.07 1.09 11.93
C SER A 287 34.86 -0.39 11.63
N VAL A 288 33.60 -0.82 11.47
CA VAL A 288 33.28 -2.23 11.19
C VAL A 288 33.33 -2.50 9.69
N SER A 289 33.84 -3.67 9.30
CA SER A 289 33.81 -4.11 7.88
C SER A 289 32.50 -4.81 7.52
N ARG A 290 31.72 -5.25 8.51
CA ARG A 290 30.44 -5.94 8.30
C ARG A 290 29.39 -5.48 9.28
N LEU A 291 28.15 -5.40 8.79
CA LEU A 291 27.03 -4.87 9.56
C LEU A 291 25.95 -5.95 9.74
N PRO A 292 25.47 -6.19 10.98
CA PRO A 292 24.46 -7.20 11.25
C PRO A 292 23.07 -6.75 10.78
N LEU A 293 22.42 -7.63 10.04
CA LEU A 293 21.07 -7.51 9.49
C LEU A 293 20.20 -8.65 10.03
N GLU A 294 18.91 -8.40 10.13
CA GLU A 294 17.93 -9.42 10.49
C GLU A 294 17.60 -10.30 9.27
N GLY A 295 17.85 -11.61 9.39
CA GLY A 295 17.55 -12.62 8.38
C GLY A 295 16.47 -13.59 8.86
N VAL A 296 15.86 -14.31 7.91
CA VAL A 296 14.89 -15.38 8.23
C VAL A 296 15.66 -16.53 8.91
N GLY A 297 15.67 -16.55 10.25
CA GLY A 297 16.32 -17.58 11.05
C GLY A 297 17.69 -17.24 11.64
N GLY A 298 18.14 -15.98 11.59
CA GLY A 298 19.40 -15.56 12.24
C GLY A 298 19.93 -14.19 11.79
N THR A 299 21.05 -13.76 12.37
CA THR A 299 21.74 -12.51 12.01
C THR A 299 22.58 -12.72 10.74
N LEU A 300 22.22 -12.04 9.66
CA LEU A 300 22.99 -11.98 8.42
C LEU A 300 24.02 -10.84 8.52
N PHE A 301 25.23 -11.00 7.99
CA PHE A 301 26.20 -9.92 7.91
C PHE A 301 26.31 -9.42 6.47
N ILE A 302 26.17 -8.11 6.26
CA ILE A 302 26.45 -7.46 4.96
C ILE A 302 27.81 -6.78 5.01
N ASP A 303 28.55 -6.81 3.90
CA ASP A 303 29.76 -6.00 3.75
C ASP A 303 29.38 -4.51 3.69
N VAL A 304 30.18 -3.65 4.32
CA VAL A 304 29.95 -2.20 4.30
C VAL A 304 30.08 -1.64 2.88
N GLY A 305 30.89 -2.26 2.01
CA GLY A 305 30.99 -1.87 0.60
C GLY A 305 29.71 -2.06 -0.22
N ASP A 306 28.81 -2.93 0.22
CA ASP A 306 27.53 -3.17 -0.47
C ASP A 306 26.42 -2.21 0.00
N ILE A 307 26.68 -1.37 1.01
CA ILE A 307 25.68 -0.46 1.57
C ILE A 307 25.60 0.82 0.72
N ARG A 308 24.42 1.13 0.20
CA ARG A 308 24.16 2.38 -0.52
C ARG A 308 23.55 3.47 0.36
N SER A 309 22.55 3.10 1.14
CA SER A 309 21.91 4.04 2.09
C SER A 309 21.47 3.35 3.37
N VAL A 310 21.37 4.15 4.43
CA VAL A 310 20.82 3.76 5.72
C VAL A 310 19.69 4.73 6.05
N ARG A 311 18.50 4.21 6.36
CA ARG A 311 17.32 4.99 6.71
C ARG A 311 16.87 4.67 8.14
N ALA A 312 16.64 5.69 8.95
CA ALA A 312 15.93 5.53 10.21
C ALA A 312 14.42 5.52 9.96
N ASP A 313 13.74 4.48 10.45
CA ASP A 313 12.29 4.34 10.39
C ASP A 313 11.75 4.00 11.79
N ALA A 314 11.25 5.04 12.49
CA ALA A 314 10.62 5.06 13.83
C ALA A 314 11.25 4.21 14.96
N HIS A 315 11.32 2.88 14.79
CA HIS A 315 11.79 1.91 15.79
C HIS A 315 12.95 1.03 15.30
N TYR A 316 13.38 1.15 14.04
CA TYR A 316 14.47 0.35 13.48
C TYR A 316 15.25 1.13 12.41
N THR A 317 16.42 0.60 12.08
CA THR A 317 17.26 1.15 11.01
C THR A 317 17.18 0.21 9.82
N GLN A 318 16.94 0.74 8.63
CA GLN A 318 16.96 -0.02 7.38
C GLN A 318 18.25 0.26 6.61
N ILE A 319 18.80 -0.78 6.00
CA ILE A 319 19.99 -0.73 5.16
C ILE A 319 19.59 -1.13 3.75
N HIS A 320 19.87 -0.26 2.79
CA HIS A 320 19.64 -0.49 1.38
C HIS A 320 20.95 -0.94 0.74
N ASP A 321 20.98 -2.17 0.23
CA ASP A 321 22.12 -2.73 -0.49
C ASP A 321 22.09 -2.43 -2.00
N GLY A 322 21.10 -1.64 -2.42
CA GLY A 322 20.87 -1.35 -3.82
C GLY A 322 19.84 -2.18 -4.56
N VAL A 323 19.46 -3.34 -4.01
CA VAL A 323 18.41 -4.20 -4.56
C VAL A 323 17.22 -4.23 -3.62
N ARG A 324 17.46 -4.23 -2.30
CA ARG A 324 16.45 -4.44 -1.27
C ARG A 324 16.82 -3.66 0.01
N GLU A 325 15.79 -3.30 0.78
CA GLU A 325 15.96 -2.81 2.14
C GLU A 325 15.97 -4.00 3.13
N ARG A 326 16.91 -3.99 4.08
CA ARG A 326 17.02 -4.99 5.15
C ARG A 326 17.08 -4.32 6.51
N MET A 327 16.50 -4.95 7.54
CA MET A 327 16.44 -4.40 8.88
C MET A 327 17.77 -4.60 9.60
N CYS A 328 18.22 -3.55 10.28
CA CYS A 328 19.38 -3.54 11.15
C CYS A 328 18.93 -3.31 12.60
N LEU A 329 19.53 -4.06 13.51
CA LEU A 329 19.26 -4.02 14.94
C LEU A 329 19.90 -2.81 15.64
N TRP A 330 20.78 -2.06 14.96
CA TRP A 330 21.45 -0.89 15.51
C TRP A 330 20.67 0.39 15.21
N SER A 331 20.76 1.38 16.10
CA SER A 331 20.20 2.71 15.81
C SER A 331 20.99 3.40 14.69
N ILE A 332 20.39 4.37 14.01
CA ILE A 332 21.09 5.14 12.97
C ILE A 332 22.37 5.82 13.51
N SER A 333 22.39 6.22 14.79
CA SER A 333 23.56 6.81 15.43
C SER A 333 24.65 5.77 15.70
N ASP A 334 24.28 4.55 16.09
CA ASP A 334 25.25 3.46 16.28
C ASP A 334 25.86 3.01 14.95
N VAL A 335 25.05 3.02 13.89
CA VAL A 335 25.52 2.78 12.53
C VAL A 335 26.48 3.90 12.10
N GLU A 336 26.12 5.17 12.29
CA GLU A 336 26.97 6.32 11.97
C GLU A 336 28.33 6.26 12.70
N ALA A 337 28.36 5.87 13.97
CA ALA A 337 29.58 5.79 14.76
C ALA A 337 30.53 4.65 14.34
N ARG A 338 30.03 3.66 13.59
CA ARG A 338 30.77 2.45 13.20
C ARG A 338 31.08 2.39 11.70
N LEU A 339 30.44 3.23 10.90
CA LEU A 339 30.75 3.38 9.48
C LEU A 339 31.95 4.30 9.30
N ASP A 340 32.73 4.07 8.23
CA ASP A 340 33.84 4.95 7.89
C ASP A 340 33.31 6.34 7.51
N PRO A 341 33.64 7.40 8.28
CA PRO A 341 33.20 8.75 7.99
C PRO A 341 33.77 9.31 6.69
N GLY A 342 34.77 8.69 6.07
CA GLY A 342 35.26 9.04 4.73
C GLY A 342 34.34 8.56 3.60
N LEU A 343 33.70 7.40 3.78
CA LEU A 343 32.84 6.76 2.78
C LEU A 343 31.35 7.07 2.98
N PHE A 344 30.93 7.31 4.23
CA PHE A 344 29.53 7.54 4.57
C PHE A 344 29.30 8.96 5.08
N LEU A 345 28.14 9.53 4.72
CA LEU A 345 27.72 10.85 5.18
C LEU A 345 26.25 10.85 5.58
N ARG A 346 25.97 11.35 6.80
CA ARG A 346 24.62 11.66 7.25
C ARG A 346 24.10 12.92 6.57
N VAL A 347 23.23 12.74 5.57
CA VAL A 347 22.67 13.82 4.74
C VAL A 347 21.35 14.36 5.28
N HIS A 348 20.66 13.58 6.10
CA HIS A 348 19.41 13.96 6.77
C HIS A 348 19.39 13.36 8.18
N ARG A 349 18.52 13.90 9.07
CA ARG A 349 18.35 13.32 10.41
C ARG A 349 18.00 11.83 10.40
N SER A 350 17.43 11.35 9.30
CA SER A 350 16.98 9.97 9.11
C SER A 350 17.70 9.25 7.95
N HIS A 351 18.72 9.84 7.32
CA HIS A 351 19.39 9.22 6.17
C HIS A 351 20.90 9.38 6.22
N ILE A 352 21.62 8.27 6.05
CA ILE A 352 23.05 8.20 5.75
C ILE A 352 23.19 7.60 4.35
N ILE A 353 24.12 8.12 3.56
CA ILE A 353 24.42 7.60 2.22
C ILE A 353 25.89 7.23 2.11
N ALA A 354 26.19 6.26 1.25
CA ALA A 354 27.54 5.99 0.78
C ALA A 354 27.88 6.96 -0.36
N ILE A 355 28.91 7.78 -0.16
CA ILE A 355 29.37 8.77 -1.13
C ILE A 355 29.79 8.12 -2.47
N PRO A 356 30.50 6.97 -2.50
CA PRO A 356 30.91 6.35 -3.76
C PRO A 356 29.76 5.96 -4.70
N HIS A 357 28.56 5.76 -4.16
CA HIS A 357 27.39 5.29 -4.90
C HIS A 357 26.47 6.41 -5.40
N VAL A 358 26.88 7.68 -5.24
CA VAL A 358 26.09 8.84 -5.69
C VAL A 358 26.27 9.06 -7.19
N VAL A 359 25.19 8.93 -7.97
CA VAL A 359 25.20 9.12 -9.43
C VAL A 359 24.73 10.52 -9.82
N VAL A 360 23.64 10.99 -9.22
CA VAL A 360 23.03 12.29 -9.55
C VAL A 360 22.66 13.04 -8.28
N MET A 361 22.91 14.35 -8.25
CA MET A 361 22.39 15.26 -7.23
C MET A 361 21.54 16.34 -7.90
N ARG A 362 20.25 16.41 -7.58
CA ARG A 362 19.32 17.43 -8.09
C ARG A 362 18.90 18.36 -6.96
N ARG A 363 18.80 19.66 -7.23
CA ARG A 363 18.26 20.62 -6.26
C ARG A 363 16.74 20.60 -6.33
N GLU A 364 16.08 20.46 -5.18
CA GLU A 364 14.61 20.46 -5.08
C GLU A 364 14.20 21.33 -3.90
N GLY A 365 13.60 22.49 -4.20
CA GLY A 365 13.30 23.53 -3.21
C GLY A 365 14.55 24.02 -2.44
N ASP A 366 14.44 24.00 -1.11
CA ASP A 366 15.50 24.39 -0.17
C ASP A 366 16.49 23.25 0.16
N GLY A 367 16.25 22.04 -0.36
CA GLY A 367 17.10 20.87 -0.16
C GLY A 367 17.70 20.35 -1.47
N ALA A 368 18.14 19.09 -1.43
CA ALA A 368 18.55 18.37 -2.62
C ALA A 368 18.07 16.91 -2.55
N MET A 369 17.88 16.30 -3.70
CA MET A 369 17.64 14.87 -3.86
C MET A 369 18.87 14.23 -4.48
N VAL A 370 19.33 13.14 -3.90
CA VAL A 370 20.47 12.36 -4.38
C VAL A 370 19.96 11.03 -4.88
N GLU A 371 20.38 10.66 -6.08
CA GLU A 371 20.12 9.38 -6.71
C GLU A 371 21.34 8.49 -6.54
N LEU A 372 21.14 7.31 -5.95
CA LEU A 372 22.17 6.30 -5.74
C LEU A 372 22.12 5.26 -6.86
N ASP A 373 23.27 4.68 -7.18
CA ASP A 373 23.38 3.62 -8.20
C ASP A 373 22.54 2.38 -7.83
N GLY A 374 22.11 1.63 -8.85
CA GLY A 374 21.40 0.37 -8.67
C GLY A 374 20.45 -0.04 -9.78
N PRO A 375 19.93 -1.27 -9.71
CA PRO A 375 18.92 -1.76 -10.65
C PRO A 375 17.64 -0.90 -10.66
N HIS A 376 17.36 -0.17 -9.57
CA HIS A 376 16.30 0.82 -9.50
C HIS A 376 16.83 2.13 -8.92
N PRO A 377 16.40 3.30 -9.45
CA PRO A 377 16.84 4.60 -8.94
C PRO A 377 16.36 4.80 -7.49
N HIS A 378 17.30 4.85 -6.56
CA HIS A 378 17.01 5.07 -5.14
C HIS A 378 17.31 6.52 -4.78
N ILE A 379 16.25 7.28 -4.50
CA ILE A 379 16.33 8.73 -4.26
C ILE A 379 16.28 9.03 -2.76
N VAL A 380 17.29 9.75 -2.27
CA VAL A 380 17.44 10.11 -0.85
C VAL A 380 17.41 11.63 -0.67
N PRO A 381 16.60 12.17 0.26
CA PRO A 381 16.57 13.60 0.54
C PRO A 381 17.78 14.05 1.37
N VAL A 382 18.32 15.22 1.01
CA VAL A 382 19.45 15.89 1.67
C VAL A 382 18.97 17.19 2.30
N SER A 383 19.31 17.37 3.57
CA SER A 383 19.00 18.60 4.32
C SER A 383 19.83 19.79 3.84
N ARG A 384 19.27 21.01 3.89
CA ARG A 384 19.94 22.26 3.51
C ARG A 384 21.33 22.43 4.15
N ALA A 385 21.45 22.04 5.42
CA ALA A 385 22.68 22.19 6.21
C ALA A 385 23.80 21.25 5.74
N LYS A 386 23.44 20.09 5.17
CA LYS A 386 24.38 19.07 4.71
C LYS A 386 24.72 19.16 3.23
N MET A 387 24.09 20.06 2.48
CA MET A 387 24.36 20.26 1.05
C MET A 387 25.80 20.73 0.78
N ALA A 388 26.30 21.68 1.58
CA ALA A 388 27.66 22.21 1.41
C ALA A 388 28.71 21.11 1.63
N GLU A 389 28.55 20.34 2.70
CA GLU A 389 29.43 19.21 3.03
C GLU A 389 29.39 18.13 1.94
N LEU A 390 28.20 17.73 1.48
CA LEU A 390 28.05 16.71 0.43
C LEU A 390 28.69 17.17 -0.90
N ARG A 391 28.51 18.43 -1.31
CA ARG A 391 29.13 18.95 -2.54
C ARG A 391 30.65 18.92 -2.48
N THR A 392 31.22 19.31 -1.34
CA THR A 392 32.67 19.26 -1.15
C THR A 392 33.19 17.82 -1.26
N ARG A 393 32.49 16.85 -0.66
CA ARG A 393 32.87 15.43 -0.72
C ARG A 393 32.70 14.80 -2.09
N LEU A 394 31.75 15.27 -2.90
CA LEU A 394 31.58 14.87 -4.30
C LEU A 394 32.55 15.62 -5.26
N GLY A 395 33.43 16.48 -4.76
CA GLY A 395 34.36 17.25 -5.58
C GLY A 395 33.70 18.38 -6.39
N LEU A 396 32.46 18.77 -6.07
CA LEU A 396 31.66 19.76 -6.79
C LEU A 396 31.87 21.21 -6.27
N ALA A 397 33.04 21.51 -5.72
CA ALA A 397 33.35 22.83 -5.17
C ALA A 397 33.31 23.93 -6.25
N ARG A 398 32.74 25.10 -5.90
CA ARG A 398 32.52 26.27 -6.77
C ARG A 398 33.74 26.57 -7.66
N ARG A 399 33.58 26.47 -8.98
CA ARG A 399 34.40 27.22 -9.94
C ARG A 399 34.00 28.69 -9.79
N ASN A 400 34.83 29.50 -9.12
CA ASN A 400 34.66 30.94 -9.07
C ASN A 400 34.67 31.48 -10.51
N MET A 401 33.55 32.03 -10.99
CA MET A 401 33.56 32.90 -12.16
C MET A 401 34.21 34.23 -11.73
N GLN A 402 35.45 34.43 -12.17
CA GLN A 402 36.14 35.72 -12.16
C GLN A 402 35.29 36.72 -12.98
N PRO A 403 34.99 37.93 -12.48
CA PRO A 403 34.46 38.98 -13.35
C PRO A 403 35.56 39.38 -14.36
N PRO A 404 35.22 39.74 -15.61
CA PRO A 404 36.22 40.12 -16.60
C PRO A 404 36.90 41.41 -16.15
N ILE A 405 38.19 41.32 -15.87
CA ILE A 405 39.10 42.44 -15.69
C ILE A 405 39.24 43.16 -17.04
N GLY A 406 39.15 44.49 -16.99
CA GLY A 406 39.09 45.37 -18.15
C GLY A 406 40.27 45.29 -19.11
N LYS A 407 40.01 45.74 -20.34
CA LYS A 407 41.06 46.08 -21.31
C LYS A 407 41.72 47.41 -20.92
N PRO A 408 43.06 47.53 -20.97
CA PRO A 408 43.74 48.82 -20.97
C PRO A 408 43.84 49.40 -22.39
N SER A 409 43.85 50.75 -22.42
CA SER A 409 44.17 51.70 -23.49
C SER A 409 43.40 51.61 -24.81
#